data_AF-M5JSV7-F1
#
_entry.id   AF-M5JSV7-F1
#
_cell.length_a   1.000
_cell.length_b   1.000
_cell.length_c   1.000
_cell.angle_alpha   90.00
_cell.angle_beta   90.00
_cell.angle_gamma   90.00
#
_symmetry.space_group_name_H-M   'P 1'
#
loop_
_entity.id
_entity.type
_entity.pdbx_description
1 polymer ?
#
loop_
_entity_poly.entity_id
_entity_poly.type
_entity_poly.pdbx_seq_one_letter_code
_entity_poly.pdbx_strand_id
1 'polypeptide(L)'
;MPEWPKDKLLKHGPELPIEERIRRYQHNIRTIREAGCKVPTTAMIDSLDPAEIELWFADSAFTIDRLGTAIRLLANSDDEPEQGT
;
A
#
# COMPACT_ATOMS: atom_id res chain seq x y z
N MET A 1 2.76 -24.26 -8.34
CA MET A 1 1.89 -23.29 -7.65
C MET A 1 2.57 -21.94 -7.73
N PRO A 2 1.83 -20.83 -7.87
CA PRO A 2 2.43 -19.52 -7.73
C PRO A 2 2.97 -19.36 -6.31
N GLU A 3 4.20 -18.87 -6.19
CA GLU A 3 4.91 -18.72 -4.92
C GLU A 3 5.25 -17.25 -4.71
N TRP A 4 4.99 -16.74 -3.51
CA TRP A 4 5.20 -15.33 -3.21
C TRP A 4 6.71 -14.99 -3.20
N PRO A 5 7.21 -14.11 -4.10
CA PRO A 5 8.65 -13.92 -4.31
C PRO A 5 9.27 -12.92 -3.32
N LYS A 6 9.05 -13.11 -2.01
CA LYS A 6 9.39 -12.15 -0.94
C LYS A 6 10.82 -11.62 -1.02
N ASP A 7 11.78 -12.50 -1.27
CA ASP A 7 13.21 -12.18 -1.26
C ASP A 7 13.66 -11.34 -2.47
N LYS A 8 12.80 -11.20 -3.47
CA LYS A 8 13.04 -10.41 -4.69
C LYS A 8 12.34 -9.05 -4.66
N LEU A 9 11.53 -8.78 -3.64
CA LEU A 9 10.78 -7.53 -3.52
C LEU A 9 11.63 -6.44 -2.88
N LEU A 10 11.58 -5.25 -3.48
CA LEU A 10 12.28 -4.07 -3.02
C LEU A 10 11.38 -3.23 -2.10
N LYS A 11 11.95 -2.74 -0.99
CA LYS A 11 11.28 -1.75 -0.14
C LYS A 11 11.12 -0.44 -0.92
N HIS A 12 9.91 0.12 -0.91
CA HIS A 12 9.52 1.30 -1.70
C HIS A 12 8.75 2.33 -0.84
N GLY A 13 9.25 2.61 0.36
CA GLY A 13 8.61 3.48 1.33
C GLY A 13 8.86 4.98 1.09
N PRO A 14 8.27 5.84 1.95
CA PRO A 14 8.35 7.30 1.84
C PRO A 14 9.76 7.87 2.08
N GLU A 15 10.69 7.06 2.58
CA GLU A 15 12.10 7.42 2.78
C GLU A 15 12.88 7.59 1.46
N LEU A 16 12.32 7.15 0.33
CA LEU A 16 12.94 7.22 -0.99
C LEU A 16 12.36 8.37 -1.83
N PRO A 17 13.16 8.95 -2.75
CA PRO A 17 12.64 9.86 -3.77
C PRO A 17 11.49 9.22 -4.58
N ILE A 18 10.54 10.05 -5.05
CA ILE A 18 9.33 9.56 -5.71
C ILE A 18 9.64 8.71 -6.95
N GLU A 19 10.64 9.08 -7.73
CA GLU A 19 11.05 8.34 -8.92
C GLU A 19 11.54 6.93 -8.57
N GLU A 20 12.27 6.80 -7.46
CA GLU A 20 12.77 5.51 -6.98
C GLU A 20 11.64 4.65 -6.42
N ARG A 21 10.67 5.26 -5.74
CA ARG A 21 9.45 4.56 -5.27
C ARG A 21 8.66 3.98 -6.44
N ILE A 22 8.48 4.77 -7.50
CA ILE A 22 7.80 4.34 -8.73
C ILE A 22 8.55 3.17 -9.39
N ARG A 23 9.87 3.29 -9.59
CA ARG A 23 10.70 2.23 -10.18
C ARG A 23 10.61 0.92 -9.40
N ARG A 24 10.70 0.98 -8.07
CA ARG A 24 10.62 -0.20 -7.21
C ARG A 24 9.22 -0.80 -7.16
N TYR A 25 8.18 0.02 -7.20
CA TYR A 25 6.80 -0.46 -7.35
C TYR A 25 6.62 -1.24 -8.66
N GLN A 26 7.06 -0.67 -9.79
CA GLN A 26 7.03 -1.34 -11.09
C GLN A 26 7.80 -2.66 -11.09
N HIS A 27 9.02 -2.66 -10.54
CA HIS A 27 9.83 -3.88 -10.36
C HIS A 27 9.09 -4.95 -9.56
N ASN A 28 8.50 -4.59 -8.42
CA ASN A 28 7.81 -5.54 -7.55
C ASN A 28 6.60 -6.18 -8.24
N ILE A 29 5.79 -5.38 -8.94
CA ILE A 29 4.63 -5.91 -9.65
C ILE A 29 5.07 -6.87 -10.77
N ARG A 30 6.12 -6.55 -11.55
CA ARG A 30 6.68 -7.47 -12.54
C ARG A 30 7.16 -8.77 -11.91
N THR A 31 7.91 -8.67 -10.82
CA THR A 31 8.43 -9.82 -10.06
C THR A 31 7.29 -10.73 -9.56
N ILE A 32 6.19 -10.16 -9.07
CA ILE A 32 5.02 -10.91 -8.60
C ILE A 32 4.32 -11.63 -9.78
N ARG A 33 4.16 -10.95 -10.92
CA ARG A 33 3.59 -11.56 -12.14
C ARG A 33 4.44 -12.73 -12.64
N GLU A 34 5.76 -12.56 -12.68
CA GLU A 34 6.71 -13.61 -13.09
C GLU A 34 6.67 -14.84 -12.19
N ALA A 35 6.38 -14.66 -10.90
CA ALA A 35 6.16 -15.76 -9.96
C ALA A 35 4.80 -16.48 -10.13
N GLY A 36 4.01 -16.06 -11.13
CA GLY A 36 2.68 -16.61 -11.44
C GLY A 36 1.58 -16.12 -10.50
N CYS A 37 1.87 -15.18 -9.60
CA CYS A 37 0.88 -14.62 -8.69
C CYS A 37 -0.06 -13.67 -9.43
N LYS A 38 -1.35 -13.68 -9.06
CA LYS A 38 -2.32 -12.73 -9.60
C LYS A 38 -2.04 -11.34 -9.03
N VAL A 39 -1.81 -10.39 -9.92
CA VAL A 39 -1.81 -8.96 -9.60
C VAL A 39 -3.11 -8.37 -10.15
N PRO A 40 -3.84 -7.52 -9.39
CA PRO A 40 -5.01 -6.82 -9.91
C PRO A 40 -4.71 -6.11 -11.24
N THR A 41 -5.62 -6.24 -12.22
CA THR A 41 -5.44 -5.78 -13.61
C THR A 41 -5.23 -4.27 -13.74
N THR A 42 -5.76 -3.49 -12.78
CA THR A 42 -5.56 -2.02 -12.69
C THR A 42 -4.13 -1.62 -12.33
N ALA A 43 -3.25 -2.55 -11.98
CA ALA A 43 -1.88 -2.22 -11.60
C ALA A 43 -1.04 -1.66 -12.75
N MET A 44 -1.59 -1.42 -13.96
CA MET A 44 -1.10 -0.63 -15.13
C MET A 44 0.34 -0.08 -15.09
N ILE A 45 1.31 -0.89 -14.69
CA ILE A 45 2.65 -0.47 -14.28
C ILE A 45 3.47 0.08 -15.44
N ASP A 46 3.17 -0.38 -16.65
CA ASP A 46 3.85 0.02 -17.87
C ASP A 46 3.08 1.13 -18.63
N SER A 47 1.88 1.52 -18.17
CA SER A 47 1.01 2.52 -18.82
C SER A 47 0.54 3.67 -17.92
N LEU A 48 0.76 3.60 -16.61
CA LEU A 48 0.43 4.67 -15.67
C LEU A 48 1.46 5.81 -15.79
N ASP A 49 0.94 7.03 -15.92
CA ASP A 49 1.74 8.24 -15.79
C ASP A 49 2.40 8.25 -14.39
N PRO A 50 3.72 8.50 -14.27
CA PRO A 50 4.37 8.73 -12.99
C PRO A 50 3.60 9.65 -12.03
N ALA A 51 2.91 10.68 -12.55
CA ALA A 51 2.08 11.59 -11.76
C ALA A 51 0.84 10.90 -11.13
N GLU A 52 0.25 9.92 -11.81
CA GLU A 52 -0.88 9.15 -11.27
C GLU A 52 -0.43 8.22 -10.16
N ILE A 53 0.76 7.60 -10.30
CA ILE A 53 1.37 6.78 -9.25
C ILE A 53 1.73 7.66 -8.05
N GLU A 54 2.24 8.86 -8.27
CA GLU A 54 2.51 9.84 -7.20
C GLU A 54 1.24 10.23 -6.44
N LEU A 55 0.14 10.49 -7.15
CA LEU A 55 -1.15 10.78 -6.54
C LEU A 55 -1.64 9.62 -5.67
N TRP A 56 -1.52 8.38 -6.15
CA TRP A 56 -1.88 7.20 -5.36
C TRP A 56 -1.02 7.06 -4.11
N PHE A 57 0.26 7.39 -4.19
CA PHE A 57 1.14 7.40 -3.02
C PHE A 57 0.72 8.45 -1.99
N ALA A 58 0.31 9.64 -2.44
CA ALA A 58 -0.21 10.70 -1.57
C ALA A 58 -1.55 10.29 -0.90
N ASP A 59 -2.48 9.75 -1.69
CA ASP A 59 -3.78 9.27 -1.20
C ASP A 59 -3.62 8.11 -0.21
N SER A 60 -2.67 7.22 -0.48
CA SER A 60 -2.35 6.09 0.41
C SER A 60 -1.78 6.58 1.74
N ALA A 61 -0.88 7.57 1.73
CA ALA A 61 -0.32 8.15 2.94
C ALA A 61 -1.40 8.83 3.79
N PHE A 62 -2.28 9.61 3.16
CA PHE A 62 -3.43 10.23 3.83
C PHE A 62 -4.38 9.19 4.43
N THR A 63 -4.69 8.13 3.68
CA THR A 63 -5.55 7.04 4.15
C THR A 63 -4.95 6.32 5.35
N ILE A 64 -3.65 6.01 5.30
CA ILE A 64 -2.94 5.37 6.41
C ILE A 64 -2.97 6.24 7.66
N ASP A 65 -2.72 7.56 7.54
CA ASP A 65 -2.77 8.48 8.68
C ASP A 65 -4.18 8.56 9.29
N ARG A 66 -5.20 8.70 8.44
CA ARG A 66 -6.61 8.72 8.86
C ARG A 66 -6.99 7.43 9.60
N LEU A 67 -6.60 6.26 9.08
CA LEU A 67 -6.85 4.98 9.74
C LEU A 67 -6.10 4.87 11.06
N GLY A 68 -4.83 5.28 11.11
CA GLY A 68 -4.05 5.30 12.34
C GLY A 68 -4.67 6.20 13.42
N THR A 69 -5.24 7.33 13.01
CA THR A 69 -5.97 8.24 13.90
C THR A 69 -7.29 7.62 14.38
N ALA A 70 -8.08 7.01 13.51
CA ALA A 70 -9.32 6.33 13.89
C ALA A 70 -9.06 5.18 14.87
N ILE A 71 -8.02 4.37 14.63
CA ILE A 71 -7.62 3.27 15.53
C ILE A 71 -7.20 3.81 16.89
N ARG A 72 -6.42 4.90 16.94
CA ARG A 72 -6.04 5.54 18.21
C ARG A 72 -7.24 6.09 18.98
N LEU A 73 -8.23 6.66 18.28
CA LEU A 73 -9.45 7.14 18.91
C LEU A 73 -10.27 5.99 19.49
N LEU A 74 -10.41 4.88 18.76
CA LEU A 74 -11.10 3.68 19.24
C LEU A 74 -10.35 2.99 20.40
N ALA A 75 -9.02 2.97 20.36
CA ALA A 75 -8.22 2.39 21.44
C ALA A 75 -8.29 3.21 22.74
N ASN A 76 -8.60 4.51 22.63
CA ASN A 76 -8.75 5.44 23.74
C ASN A 76 -10.22 5.78 24.05
N SER A 77 -11.19 5.17 23.36
CA SER A 77 -12.57 5.28 23.76
C SER A 77 -12.78 4.33 24.94
N ASP A 78 -13.00 4.90 26.12
CA ASP A 78 -13.51 4.15 27.25
C ASP A 78 -14.89 3.61 26.85
N ASP A 79 -14.96 2.32 26.51
CA ASP A 79 -16.23 1.60 26.41
C ASP A 79 -16.84 1.61 27.83
N GLU A 80 -17.64 2.63 28.17
CA GLU A 80 -18.62 2.46 29.23
C GLU A 80 -19.68 1.48 28.71
N PRO A 81 -19.82 0.28 29.31
CA PRO A 81 -20.95 -0.57 28.96
C PRO A 81 -22.22 0.17 29.38
N GLU A 82 -23.11 0.44 28.42
CA GLU A 82 -24.48 0.86 28.68
C GLU A 82 -25.09 -0.11 29.70
N GLN A 83 -25.23 0.34 30.94
CA GLN A 83 -26.03 -0.38 31.92
C GLN A 83 -27.48 -0.23 31.50
N GLY A 84 -28.01 -1.28 30.88
CA GLY A 84 -29.44 -1.43 30.64
C GLY A 84 -30.20 -1.32 31.96
N THR A 85 -31.05 -0.31 32.07
CA THR A 85 -32.13 -0.20 33.06
C THR A 85 -33.45 -0.57 32.42
#